data_AF-A0A2J6XGM8-F1
#
_entry.id   AF-A0A2J6XGM8-F1
#
_cell.length_a   1.000
_cell.length_b   1.000
_cell.length_c   1.000
_cell.angle_alpha   90.00
_cell.angle_beta   90.00
_cell.angle_gamma   90.00
#
_symmetry.space_group_name_H-M   'P 1'
#
loop_
_entity.id
_entity.type
_entity.pdbx_description
1 polymer ?
#
loop_
_entity_poly.entity_id
_entity_poly.type
_entity_poly.pdbx_seq_one_letter_code
_entity_poly.pdbx_strand_id
1 'polypeptide(L)'
;KRWEENNKRWEENNKRFEAIENELKQLRNDFNNTFASFNRRLEALGARWGIFSEQAFRNGMRGVVEKLLGVGKVERWIFRDEFGEVYGYPSDIEVDILIKDHEHILIEIKSSTSRGDVIEFWRKGKLYEKVTGIKPKLVMISPYVDDRALEDIGKFGIILYKET
;
A
#
# COMPACT_ATOMS: atom_id res chain seq x y z
N LYS A 1 -25.70 14.20 34.96
CA LYS A 1 -25.21 15.15 33.95
C LYS A 1 -23.88 14.71 33.32
N ARG A 2 -22.70 14.94 33.94
CA ARG A 2 -21.40 14.57 33.34
C ARG A 2 -21.23 13.07 33.04
N TRP A 3 -21.83 12.21 33.87
CA TRP A 3 -21.79 10.75 33.73
C TRP A 3 -22.70 10.24 32.60
N GLU A 4 -23.91 10.81 32.48
CA GLU A 4 -24.86 10.49 31.41
C GLU A 4 -24.37 10.98 30.05
N GLU A 5 -23.77 12.17 29.99
CA GLU A 5 -23.11 12.68 28.78
C GLU A 5 -21.93 11.81 28.36
N ASN A 6 -21.16 11.29 29.31
CA ASN A 6 -20.03 10.40 29.01
C ASN A 6 -20.53 9.04 28.52
N ASN A 7 -21.59 8.48 29.13
CA ASN A 7 -22.22 7.23 28.69
C ASN A 7 -22.78 7.37 27.26
N LYS A 8 -23.47 8.48 26.97
CA LYS A 8 -24.02 8.75 25.65
C LYS A 8 -22.94 8.86 24.58
N ARG A 9 -21.82 9.55 24.89
CA ARG A 9 -20.64 9.59 24.00
C ARG A 9 -20.01 8.21 23.81
N TRP A 10 -20.00 7.38 24.85
CA TRP A 10 -19.46 6.03 24.78
C TRP A 10 -20.30 5.13 23.87
N GLU A 11 -21.63 5.19 23.99
CA GLU A 11 -22.56 4.48 23.11
C GLU A 11 -22.46 4.96 21.65
N GLU A 12 -22.37 6.27 21.43
CA GLU A 12 -22.19 6.86 20.09
C GLU A 12 -20.86 6.43 19.46
N ASN A 13 -19.78 6.41 20.24
CA ASN A 13 -18.48 5.93 19.77
C ASN A 13 -18.51 4.42 19.48
N ASN A 14 -19.15 3.62 20.32
CA ASN A 14 -19.24 2.17 20.12
C ASN A 14 -20.01 1.84 18.83
N LYS A 15 -21.12 2.54 18.57
CA LYS A 15 -21.87 2.41 17.31
C LYS A 15 -21.06 2.79 16.08
N ARG A 16 -20.26 3.86 16.16
CA ARG A 16 -19.34 4.24 15.09
C ARG A 16 -18.26 3.17 14.86
N PHE A 17 -17.73 2.61 15.95
CA PHE A 17 -16.74 1.53 15.87
C PHE A 17 -17.30 0.28 15.20
N GLU A 18 -18.50 -0.16 15.59
CA GLU A 18 -19.18 -1.30 14.97
C GLU A 18 -19.48 -1.05 13.49
N ALA A 19 -19.88 0.17 13.10
CA ALA A 19 -20.11 0.53 11.71
C ALA A 19 -18.82 0.43 10.88
N ILE A 20 -17.71 0.98 11.37
CA ILE A 20 -16.39 0.87 10.73
C ILE A 20 -15.94 -0.59 10.63
N GLU A 21 -16.12 -1.38 11.69
CA GLU A 21 -15.72 -2.79 11.69
C GLU A 21 -16.51 -3.60 10.64
N ASN A 22 -17.80 -3.33 10.51
CA ASN A 22 -18.65 -3.97 9.51
C ASN A 22 -18.29 -3.54 8.08
N GLU A 23 -18.02 -2.26 7.85
CA GLU A 23 -17.53 -1.78 6.55
C GLU A 23 -16.17 -2.39 6.20
N LEU A 24 -15.25 -2.49 7.17
CA LEU A 24 -13.96 -3.16 6.97
C LEU A 24 -14.12 -4.65 6.63
N LYS A 25 -15.06 -5.35 7.28
CA LYS A 25 -15.39 -6.75 6.97
C LYS A 25 -15.96 -6.89 5.56
N GLN A 26 -16.89 -6.01 5.16
CA GLN A 26 -17.45 -6.01 3.82
C GLN A 26 -16.38 -5.73 2.77
N LEU A 27 -15.55 -4.70 2.98
CA LEU A 27 -14.43 -4.36 2.12
C LEU A 27 -13.46 -5.53 1.97
N ARG A 28 -13.13 -6.23 3.06
CA ARG A 28 -12.26 -7.41 3.02
C ARG A 28 -12.88 -8.52 2.17
N ASN A 29 -14.19 -8.75 2.30
CA ASN A 29 -14.90 -9.75 1.51
C ASN A 29 -14.95 -9.35 0.03
N ASP A 30 -15.25 -8.10 -0.27
CA ASP A 30 -15.26 -7.57 -1.64
C ASP A 30 -13.87 -7.64 -2.28
N PHE A 31 -12.85 -7.31 -1.50
CA PHE A 31 -11.45 -7.44 -1.91
C PHE A 31 -11.10 -8.90 -2.22
N ASN A 32 -11.42 -9.84 -1.32
CA ASN A 32 -11.17 -11.27 -1.52
C ASN A 32 -11.92 -11.83 -2.73
N ASN A 33 -13.18 -11.45 -2.92
CA ASN A 33 -14.00 -11.87 -4.06
C ASN A 33 -13.46 -11.30 -5.37
N THR A 34 -13.09 -10.01 -5.36
CA THR A 34 -12.45 -9.35 -6.50
C THR A 34 -11.14 -10.05 -6.83
N PHE A 35 -10.30 -10.32 -5.83
CA PHE A 35 -9.02 -10.98 -5.97
C PHE A 35 -9.15 -12.41 -6.51
N ALA A 36 -10.09 -13.21 -5.99
CA ALA A 36 -10.36 -14.55 -6.51
C ALA A 36 -10.90 -14.53 -7.96
N SER A 37 -11.74 -13.54 -8.29
CA SER A 37 -12.22 -13.34 -9.67
C SER A 37 -11.10 -12.87 -10.61
N PHE A 38 -10.15 -12.10 -10.08
CA PHE A 38 -8.99 -11.58 -10.76
C PHE A 38 -8.01 -12.72 -11.07
N ASN A 39 -7.67 -13.57 -10.08
CA ASN A 39 -6.84 -14.76 -10.28
C ASN A 39 -7.37 -15.69 -11.37
N ARG A 40 -8.68 -15.97 -11.40
CA ARG A 40 -9.29 -16.78 -12.47
C ARG A 40 -9.21 -16.14 -13.86
N ARG A 41 -9.28 -14.81 -13.94
CA ARG A 41 -9.15 -14.08 -15.22
C ARG A 41 -7.69 -13.97 -15.68
N LEU A 42 -6.74 -13.96 -14.74
CA LEU A 42 -5.30 -13.97 -15.00
C LEU A 42 -4.82 -15.30 -15.60
N GLU A 43 -5.29 -16.42 -15.07
CA GLU A 43 -5.03 -17.76 -15.64
C GLU A 43 -5.54 -17.89 -17.09
N ALA A 44 -6.66 -17.23 -17.40
CA ALA A 44 -7.31 -17.32 -18.70
C ALA A 44 -6.69 -16.44 -19.80
N LEU A 45 -5.94 -15.38 -19.46
CA LEU A 45 -5.51 -14.36 -20.42
C LEU A 45 -4.01 -14.30 -20.70
N GLY A 46 -3.16 -14.96 -19.91
CA GLY A 46 -1.70 -14.97 -20.14
C GLY A 46 -1.07 -13.57 -20.28
N ALA A 47 -1.73 -12.51 -19.81
CA ALA A 47 -1.42 -11.13 -20.12
C ALA A 47 -1.46 -10.21 -18.90
N ARG A 48 -0.24 -9.81 -18.49
CA ARG A 48 0.21 -8.57 -17.84
C ARG A 48 -0.68 -7.97 -16.74
N TRP A 49 -0.32 -8.33 -15.50
CA TRP A 49 -0.38 -7.48 -14.32
C TRP A 49 0.38 -6.17 -14.58
N GLY A 50 -0.13 -5.03 -14.14
CA GLY A 50 0.57 -3.75 -14.25
C GLY A 50 -0.40 -2.58 -14.18
N ILE A 51 -0.83 -2.06 -15.33
CA ILE A 51 -1.47 -0.74 -15.40
C ILE A 51 -2.88 -0.71 -14.79
N PHE A 52 -3.73 -1.70 -15.06
CA PHE A 52 -5.13 -1.69 -14.59
C PHE A 52 -5.26 -2.11 -13.12
N SER A 53 -4.34 -2.93 -12.60
CA SER A 53 -4.36 -3.40 -11.21
C SER A 53 -3.88 -2.33 -10.23
N GLU A 54 -2.77 -1.63 -10.53
CA GLU A 54 -2.20 -0.63 -9.62
C GLU A 54 -3.13 0.58 -9.48
N GLN A 55 -3.69 1.07 -10.59
CA GLN A 55 -4.62 2.19 -10.57
C GLN A 55 -5.93 1.83 -9.85
N ALA A 56 -6.49 0.64 -10.10
CA ALA A 56 -7.68 0.17 -9.40
C ALA A 56 -7.41 0.00 -7.90
N PHE A 57 -6.29 -0.61 -7.51
CA PHE A 57 -5.90 -0.78 -6.12
C PHE A 57 -5.71 0.57 -5.42
N ARG A 58 -5.01 1.51 -6.06
CA ARG A 58 -4.84 2.88 -5.55
C ARG A 58 -6.17 3.60 -5.36
N ASN A 59 -7.11 3.47 -6.30
CA ASN A 59 -8.45 4.05 -6.18
C ASN A 59 -9.26 3.40 -5.06
N GLY A 60 -9.13 2.08 -4.88
CA GLY A 60 -9.69 1.37 -3.73
C GLY A 60 -9.12 1.92 -2.42
N MET A 61 -7.80 2.04 -2.32
CA MET A 61 -7.13 2.62 -1.16
C MET A 61 -7.56 4.05 -0.89
N ARG A 62 -7.75 4.90 -1.91
CA ARG A 62 -8.35 6.23 -1.74
C ARG A 62 -9.75 6.16 -1.12
N GLY A 63 -10.60 5.27 -1.61
CA GLY A 63 -11.94 5.07 -1.04
C GLY A 63 -11.89 4.75 0.45
N VAL A 64 -11.01 3.83 0.84
CA VAL A 64 -10.89 3.38 2.23
C VAL A 64 -10.25 4.44 3.12
N VAL A 65 -9.06 4.90 2.75
CA VAL A 65 -8.22 5.79 3.56
C VAL A 65 -8.80 7.20 3.60
N GLU A 66 -9.13 7.78 2.45
CA GLU A 66 -9.59 9.17 2.38
C GLU A 66 -11.08 9.33 2.67
N LYS A 67 -11.95 8.39 2.26
CA LYS A 67 -13.41 8.57 2.35
C LYS A 67 -14.04 7.86 3.55
N LEU A 68 -13.74 6.57 3.76
CA LEU A 68 -14.35 5.79 4.84
C LEU A 68 -13.71 6.09 6.18
N LEU A 69 -12.38 6.00 6.25
CA LEU A 69 -11.62 6.27 7.47
C LEU A 69 -11.40 7.77 7.68
N GLY A 70 -11.32 8.56 6.61
CA GLY A 70 -11.06 10.00 6.70
C GLY A 70 -9.69 10.33 7.26
N VAL A 71 -8.70 9.45 7.06
CA VAL A 71 -7.34 9.59 7.59
C VAL A 71 -6.35 9.69 6.45
N GLY A 72 -5.59 10.77 6.38
CA GLY A 72 -4.52 10.93 5.40
C GLY A 72 -4.96 11.09 3.94
N LYS A 73 -3.98 10.99 3.04
CA LYS A 73 -4.12 11.17 1.59
C LYS A 73 -3.41 10.06 0.83
N VAL A 74 -4.01 9.56 -0.24
CA VAL A 74 -3.49 8.48 -1.09
C VAL A 74 -3.18 9.01 -2.50
N GLU A 75 -1.91 9.02 -2.86
CA GLU A 75 -1.45 9.55 -4.14
C GLU A 75 -0.44 8.66 -4.86
N ARG A 76 -0.14 9.02 -6.11
CA ARG A 76 1.04 8.53 -6.81
C ARG A 76 2.21 9.40 -6.44
N TRP A 77 3.34 8.81 -6.13
CA TRP A 77 4.56 9.57 -6.00
C TRP A 77 5.39 9.41 -7.27
N ILE A 78 5.69 10.54 -7.90
CA ILE A 78 6.58 10.63 -9.05
C ILE A 78 7.63 11.68 -8.70
N PHE A 79 8.90 11.35 -8.89
CA PHE A 79 9.99 12.27 -8.65
C PHE A 79 11.10 12.09 -9.68
N ARG A 80 11.64 13.19 -10.18
CA ARG A 80 12.75 13.19 -11.13
C ARG A 80 14.08 13.07 -10.37
N ASP A 81 14.69 11.89 -10.41
CA ASP A 81 16.00 11.61 -9.81
C ASP A 81 17.11 12.02 -10.79
N GLU A 82 17.54 13.28 -10.73
CA GLU A 82 18.60 13.81 -11.60
C GLU A 82 20.00 13.26 -11.28
N PHE A 83 20.20 12.67 -10.10
CA PHE A 83 21.50 12.14 -9.68
C PHE A 83 21.63 10.63 -9.90
N GLY A 84 20.55 9.96 -10.29
CA GLY A 84 20.53 8.52 -10.51
C GLY A 84 20.75 7.72 -9.24
N GLU A 85 20.24 8.17 -8.10
CA GLU A 85 20.34 7.45 -6.82
C GLU A 85 19.66 6.07 -6.85
N VAL A 86 18.60 5.90 -7.64
CA VAL A 86 17.88 4.62 -7.75
C VAL A 86 18.52 3.71 -8.81
N TYR A 87 18.60 4.18 -10.06
CA TYR A 87 19.01 3.36 -11.21
C TYR A 87 20.46 3.59 -11.69
N GLY A 88 21.18 4.55 -11.12
CA GLY A 88 22.53 4.91 -11.54
C GLY A 88 22.58 5.91 -12.71
N TYR A 89 21.44 6.41 -13.18
CA TYR A 89 21.34 7.46 -14.21
C TYR A 89 20.08 8.31 -14.02
N PRO A 90 19.99 9.52 -14.60
CA PRO A 90 18.84 10.40 -14.44
C PRO A 90 17.54 9.78 -14.95
N SER A 91 16.52 9.72 -14.11
CA SER A 91 15.26 9.03 -14.43
C SER A 91 14.07 9.49 -13.60
N ASP A 92 12.86 9.28 -14.12
CA ASP A 92 11.64 9.46 -13.33
C ASP A 92 11.44 8.22 -12.46
N ILE A 93 11.32 8.44 -11.15
CA ILE A 93 11.06 7.41 -10.16
C ILE A 93 9.59 7.45 -9.79
N GLU A 94 8.95 6.30 -9.83
CA GLU A 94 7.56 6.12 -9.45
C GLU A 94 7.43 5.13 -8.30
N VAL A 95 6.53 5.45 -7.36
CA VAL A 95 6.03 4.50 -6.37
C VAL A 95 4.53 4.35 -6.56
N ASP A 96 4.07 3.09 -6.56
CA ASP A 96 2.69 2.76 -6.86
C ASP A 96 1.72 3.43 -5.92
N ILE A 97 1.99 3.53 -4.62
CA ILE A 97 1.11 4.27 -3.71
C ILE A 97 1.92 4.96 -2.63
N LEU A 98 1.58 6.23 -2.39
CA LEU A 98 2.02 6.98 -1.24
C LEU A 98 0.80 7.33 -0.38
N ILE A 99 0.81 6.88 0.87
CA ILE A 99 -0.13 7.32 1.90
C ILE A 99 0.58 8.35 2.77
N LYS A 100 -0.02 9.53 2.92
CA LYS A 100 0.45 10.60 3.81
C LYS A 100 -0.56 10.84 4.92
N ASP A 101 -0.21 10.50 6.15
CA ASP A 101 -0.92 10.92 7.35
C ASP A 101 0.06 11.53 8.39
N HIS A 102 0.08 11.05 9.63
CA HIS A 102 1.14 11.32 10.60
C HIS A 102 2.47 10.63 10.26
N GLU A 103 2.40 9.57 9.46
CA GLU A 103 3.50 8.81 8.89
C GLU A 103 3.35 8.76 7.36
N HIS A 104 4.47 8.50 6.67
CA HIS A 104 4.46 8.29 5.23
C HIS A 104 4.65 6.81 4.93
N ILE A 105 3.79 6.24 4.10
CA ILE A 105 3.85 4.83 3.69
C ILE A 105 3.99 4.77 2.17
N LEU A 106 5.08 4.18 1.71
CA LEU A 106 5.29 3.83 0.31
C LEU A 106 4.88 2.38 0.11
N ILE A 107 4.10 2.11 -0.93
CA ILE A 107 3.64 0.76 -1.28
C ILE A 107 4.01 0.47 -2.74
N GLU A 108 4.65 -0.67 -2.96
CA GLU A 108 4.90 -1.24 -4.30
C GLU A 108 4.09 -2.53 -4.48
N ILE A 109 3.49 -2.73 -5.65
CA ILE A 109 2.66 -3.88 -5.98
C ILE A 109 3.28 -4.60 -7.16
N LYS A 110 3.61 -5.89 -7.01
CA LYS A 110 4.11 -6.70 -8.12
C LYS A 110 3.45 -8.07 -8.17
N SER A 111 3.21 -8.59 -9.36
CA SER A 111 2.75 -9.98 -9.54
C SER A 111 3.78 -11.01 -9.07
N SER A 112 5.06 -10.66 -9.14
CA SER A 112 6.18 -11.45 -8.64
C SER A 112 7.30 -10.51 -8.25
N THR A 113 7.96 -10.80 -7.14
CA THR A 113 9.03 -9.98 -6.57
C THR A 113 10.36 -10.69 -6.64
N SER A 114 11.31 -10.09 -7.37
CA SER A 114 12.71 -10.49 -7.38
C SER A 114 13.53 -9.73 -6.35
N ARG A 115 14.77 -10.20 -6.10
CA ARG A 115 15.73 -9.47 -5.26
C ARG A 115 16.03 -8.06 -5.79
N GLY A 116 16.07 -7.90 -7.11
CA GLY A 116 16.29 -6.59 -7.75
C GLY A 116 15.18 -5.60 -7.44
N ASP A 117 13.92 -6.07 -7.48
CA ASP A 117 12.75 -5.24 -7.14
C ASP A 117 12.79 -4.75 -5.69
N VAL A 118 13.23 -5.61 -4.76
CA VAL A 118 13.37 -5.25 -3.34
C VAL A 118 14.43 -4.17 -3.15
N ILE A 119 15.60 -4.32 -3.79
CA ILE A 119 16.69 -3.34 -3.72
C ILE A 119 16.27 -2.02 -4.35
N GLU A 120 15.61 -2.08 -5.51
CA GLU A 120 15.07 -0.90 -6.18
C GLU A 120 14.09 -0.16 -5.27
N PHE A 121 13.09 -0.86 -4.73
CA PHE A 121 12.09 -0.24 -3.86
C PHE A 121 12.69 0.35 -2.59
N TRP A 122 13.68 -0.34 -2.00
CA TRP A 122 14.44 0.21 -0.88
C TRP A 122 15.15 1.52 -1.25
N ARG A 123 15.79 1.60 -2.43
CA ARG A 123 16.41 2.84 -2.92
C ARG A 123 15.38 3.94 -3.17
N LYS A 124 14.20 3.62 -3.72
CA LYS A 124 13.10 4.58 -3.84
C LYS A 124 12.73 5.17 -2.47
N GLY A 125 12.66 4.33 -1.43
CA GLY A 125 12.44 4.76 -0.05
C GLY A 125 13.53 5.70 0.50
N LYS A 126 14.81 5.39 0.22
CA LYS A 126 15.94 6.26 0.61
C LYS A 126 15.92 7.60 -0.12
N LEU A 127 15.62 7.59 -1.43
CA LEU A 127 15.46 8.81 -2.20
C LEU A 127 14.30 9.65 -1.65
N TYR A 128 13.17 9.02 -1.35
CA TYR A 128 12.02 9.68 -0.73
C TYR A 128 12.39 10.35 0.59
N GLU A 129 13.07 9.63 1.50
CA GLU A 129 13.55 10.17 2.77
C GLU A 129 14.47 11.38 2.56
N LYS A 130 15.39 11.29 1.61
CA LYS A 130 16.32 12.37 1.28
C LYS A 130 15.62 13.63 0.78
N VAL A 131 14.64 13.49 -0.11
CA VAL A 131 13.99 14.65 -0.76
C VAL A 131 12.87 15.26 0.09
N THR A 132 12.25 14.48 0.97
CA THR A 132 11.14 14.95 1.82
C THR A 132 11.55 15.21 3.27
N GLY A 133 12.68 14.68 3.73
CA GLY A 133 13.09 14.69 5.13
C GLY A 133 12.31 13.72 6.02
N ILE A 134 11.40 12.90 5.46
CA ILE A 134 10.52 12.00 6.20
C ILE A 134 10.87 10.57 5.84
N LYS A 135 11.27 9.77 6.85
CA LYS A 135 11.53 8.35 6.67
C LYS A 135 10.23 7.58 6.45
N PRO A 136 9.99 6.98 5.27
CA PRO A 136 8.77 6.26 5.02
C PRO A 136 8.80 4.84 5.58
N LYS A 137 7.63 4.28 5.90
CA LYS A 137 7.44 2.82 5.97
C LYS A 137 7.35 2.28 4.55
N LEU A 138 8.02 1.15 4.31
CA LEU A 138 8.03 0.48 3.01
C LEU A 138 7.14 -0.76 3.09
N VAL A 139 6.15 -0.84 2.19
CA VAL A 139 5.24 -1.98 2.07
C VAL A 139 5.36 -2.56 0.68
N MET A 140 5.50 -3.88 0.59
CA MET A 140 5.51 -4.61 -0.67
C MET A 140 4.33 -5.58 -0.68
N ILE A 141 3.56 -5.57 -1.76
CA ILE A 141 2.42 -6.46 -1.96
C ILE A 141 2.70 -7.33 -3.17
N SER A 142 2.85 -8.64 -2.95
CA SER A 142 3.14 -9.56 -4.03
C SER A 142 2.73 -10.99 -3.71
N PRO A 143 1.98 -11.68 -4.59
CA PRO A 143 1.59 -13.07 -4.35
C PRO A 143 2.79 -14.02 -4.39
N TYR A 144 3.81 -13.70 -5.19
CA TYR A 144 5.01 -14.53 -5.36
C TYR A 144 6.28 -13.75 -5.07
N VAL A 145 7.19 -14.31 -4.27
CA VAL A 145 8.45 -13.67 -3.87
C VAL A 145 9.58 -14.69 -3.94
N ASP A 146 10.68 -14.35 -4.62
CA ASP A 146 11.92 -15.17 -4.63
C ASP A 146 12.47 -15.30 -3.20
N ASP A 147 12.96 -16.47 -2.81
CA ASP A 147 13.56 -16.71 -1.48
C ASP A 147 14.67 -15.71 -1.15
N ARG A 148 15.47 -15.31 -2.15
CA ARG A 148 16.53 -14.31 -1.97
C ARG A 148 15.97 -12.90 -1.76
N ALA A 149 14.78 -12.62 -2.30
CA ALA A 149 14.06 -11.38 -2.05
C ALA A 149 13.51 -11.34 -0.61
N LEU A 150 13.04 -12.46 -0.07
CA LEU A 150 12.57 -12.56 1.32
C LEU A 150 13.64 -12.19 2.34
N GLU A 151 14.89 -12.64 2.13
CA GLU A 151 16.00 -12.25 2.98
C GLU A 151 16.22 -10.73 3.01
N ASP A 152 16.24 -10.10 1.83
CA ASP A 152 16.52 -8.67 1.70
C ASP A 152 15.34 -7.81 2.19
N ILE A 153 14.10 -8.28 2.03
CA ILE A 153 12.90 -7.68 2.62
C ILE A 153 13.06 -7.59 4.15
N GLY A 154 13.49 -8.69 4.79
CA GLY A 154 13.75 -8.71 6.22
C GLY A 154 14.88 -7.77 6.64
N LYS A 155 16.00 -7.80 5.91
CA LYS A 155 17.17 -6.92 6.18
C LYS A 155 16.83 -5.44 6.07
N PHE A 156 15.98 -5.07 5.11
CA PHE A 156 15.61 -3.68 4.84
C PHE A 156 14.40 -3.20 5.64
N GLY A 157 13.76 -4.07 6.43
CA GLY A 157 12.57 -3.72 7.20
C GLY A 157 11.36 -3.40 6.33
N ILE A 158 11.25 -4.04 5.16
CA ILE A 158 10.09 -3.91 4.27
C ILE A 158 8.97 -4.82 4.80
N ILE A 159 7.77 -4.27 4.93
CA ILE A 159 6.58 -5.04 5.31
C ILE A 159 6.06 -5.75 4.07
N LEU A 160 5.99 -7.08 4.11
CA LEU A 160 5.50 -7.89 2.98
C LEU A 160 4.07 -8.39 3.24
N TYR A 161 3.18 -8.17 2.28
CA TYR A 161 1.90 -8.86 2.16
C TYR A 161 1.95 -9.77 0.94
N LYS A 162 1.77 -11.08 1.16
CA LYS A 162 1.72 -12.11 0.10
C LYS A 162 0.49 -12.98 0.24
N GLU A 163 0.16 -13.71 -0.82
CA GLU A 163 -0.88 -14.75 -0.77
C GLU A 163 -0.44 -15.83 0.25
N THR A 164 -1.33 -16.15 1.19
CA THR A 164 -1.11 -17.14 2.27
C THR A 164 -1.94 -18.39 2.02
#